data_AF-A0A654M0D8-F1
#
_entry.id   AF-A0A654M0D8-F1
#
_cell.length_a   1.000
_cell.length_b   1.000
_cell.length_c   1.000
_cell.angle_alpha   90.00
_cell.angle_beta   90.00
_cell.angle_gamma   90.00
#
_symmetry.space_group_name_H-M   'P 1'
#
loop_
_entity.id
_entity.type
_entity.pdbx_description
1 polymer ?
#
loop_
_entity_poly.entity_id
_entity_poly.type
_entity_poly.pdbx_seq_one_letter_code
_entity_poly.pdbx_strand_id
1 'polypeptide(L)'
;MAAVIRSQRSESKVKAKGYRTHYDCVYDALLYLKNQPIPLTKYRISTNKHTLTSLLSNQFIKPVTNKNLILNSEYTDVPHYTISPKGIEYIKRYESLKQLFTD
;
A
#
# COMPACT_ATOMS: atom_id res chain seq x y z
N MET A 1 16.52 9.87 -37.02
CA MET A 1 15.84 10.28 -35.76
C MET A 1 14.38 9.85 -35.90
N ALA A 2 13.77 9.01 -35.07
CA ALA A 2 13.93 8.78 -33.65
C ALA A 2 13.85 7.27 -33.30
N ALA A 3 14.53 6.90 -32.21
CA ALA A 3 14.71 5.53 -31.74
C ALA A 3 13.40 4.93 -31.19
N VAL A 4 13.12 3.69 -31.58
CA VAL A 4 12.12 2.83 -30.97
C VAL A 4 12.60 2.48 -29.55
N ILE A 5 12.09 3.19 -28.54
CA ILE A 5 12.39 2.89 -27.15
C ILE A 5 11.59 1.64 -26.76
N ARG A 6 12.25 0.48 -26.88
CA ARG A 6 11.94 -0.71 -26.08
C ARG A 6 12.22 -0.36 -24.62
N SER A 7 11.23 0.17 -23.91
CA SER A 7 11.29 0.23 -22.45
C SER A 7 10.73 -1.07 -21.90
N GLN A 8 11.64 -1.87 -21.35
CA GLN A 8 11.40 -3.13 -20.68
C GLN A 8 10.31 -2.92 -19.62
N ARG A 9 9.11 -3.42 -19.90
CA ARG A 9 8.10 -3.69 -18.87
C ARG A 9 8.70 -4.81 -18.03
N SER A 10 9.43 -4.41 -16.99
CA SER A 10 10.05 -5.29 -16.02
C SER A 10 9.05 -6.36 -15.64
N GLU A 11 9.49 -7.60 -15.88
CA GLU A 11 8.80 -8.83 -15.57
C GLU A 11 8.38 -8.80 -14.09
N SER A 12 7.18 -8.30 -13.81
CA SER A 12 6.44 -8.72 -12.61
C SER A 12 5.91 -10.11 -12.90
N LYS A 13 6.83 -11.08 -13.03
CA LYS A 13 6.54 -12.51 -12.92
C LYS A 13 5.97 -12.71 -11.52
N VAL A 14 4.66 -12.59 -11.39
CA VAL A 14 3.91 -13.11 -10.24
C VAL A 14 3.97 -14.63 -10.36
N LYS A 15 5.13 -15.20 -10.03
CA LYS A 15 5.29 -16.64 -9.81
C LYS A 15 4.69 -16.98 -8.44
N ALA A 16 4.01 -18.12 -8.44
CA ALA A 16 3.28 -18.78 -7.36
C ALA A 16 1.88 -18.21 -7.06
N LYS A 17 0.85 -19.01 -7.37
CA LYS A 17 -0.46 -18.97 -6.69
C LYS A 17 -0.24 -19.41 -5.22
N GLY A 18 0.39 -18.55 -4.43
CA GLY A 18 0.43 -18.72 -2.98
C GLY A 18 -0.94 -18.39 -2.40
N TYR A 19 -1.39 -19.15 -1.40
CA TYR A 19 -2.55 -18.75 -0.62
C TYR A 19 -2.30 -17.35 -0.06
N ARG A 20 -3.18 -16.39 -0.36
CA ARG A 20 -3.08 -15.03 0.20
C ARG A 20 -3.37 -15.09 1.68
N THR A 21 -2.32 -14.95 2.48
CA THR A 21 -2.45 -14.84 3.93
C THR A 21 -3.01 -13.47 4.30
N HIS A 22 -3.47 -13.34 5.54
CA HIS A 22 -3.86 -12.04 6.09
C HIS A 22 -2.71 -11.02 6.01
N TYR A 23 -1.49 -11.45 6.25
CA TYR A 23 -0.29 -10.62 6.20
C TYR A 23 0.02 -10.14 4.78
N ASP A 24 -0.20 -10.97 3.77
CA ASP A 24 -0.04 -10.57 2.36
C ASP A 24 -1.04 -9.47 1.98
N CYS A 25 -2.28 -9.57 2.46
CA CYS A 25 -3.29 -8.55 2.24
C CYS A 25 -2.91 -7.21 2.89
N VAL A 26 -2.32 -7.25 4.09
CA VAL A 26 -1.84 -6.05 4.80
C VAL A 26 -0.64 -5.46 4.08
N TYR A 27 0.31 -6.29 3.65
CA TYR A 27 1.48 -5.87 2.87
C TYR A 27 1.06 -5.22 1.55
N ASP A 28 0.19 -5.86 0.77
CA ASP A 28 -0.33 -5.34 -0.51
C ASP A 28 -0.97 -3.96 -0.32
N ALA A 29 -1.78 -3.79 0.73
CA ALA A 29 -2.44 -2.51 1.02
C ALA A 29 -1.45 -1.41 1.43
N LEU A 30 -0.42 -1.75 2.22
CA LEU A 30 0.62 -0.80 2.61
C LEU A 30 1.53 -0.42 1.45
N LEU A 31 1.88 -1.38 0.60
CA LEU A 31 2.66 -1.15 -0.61
C LEU A 31 1.89 -0.26 -1.58
N TYR A 32 0.59 -0.53 -1.75
CA TYR A 32 -0.28 0.33 -2.53
C TYR A 32 -0.28 1.77 -2.00
N LEU A 33 -0.49 1.96 -0.70
CA LEU A 33 -0.46 3.29 -0.05
C LEU A 33 0.89 4.00 -0.19
N LYS A 34 2.00 3.29 -0.06
CA LYS A 34 3.35 3.85 -0.20
C LYS A 34 3.59 4.43 -1.60
N ASN A 35 3.01 3.80 -2.61
CA ASN A 35 3.18 4.20 -4.01
C ASN A 35 2.20 5.30 -4.45
N GLN A 36 1.26 5.71 -3.59
CA GLN A 36 0.33 6.78 -3.90
C GLN A 36 0.85 8.12 -3.38
N PRO A 37 0.92 9.17 -4.23
CA PRO A 37 1.34 10.50 -3.81
C PRO A 37 0.25 11.23 -3.01
N ILE A 38 -0.96 10.68 -2.96
CA ILE A 38 -2.16 11.32 -2.41
C ILE A 38 -2.70 10.49 -1.25
N PRO A 39 -3.18 11.13 -0.17
CA PRO A 39 -3.97 10.47 0.86
C PRO A 39 -5.18 9.74 0.27
N LEU A 40 -5.49 8.55 0.78
CA LEU A 40 -6.59 7.71 0.27
C LEU A 40 -7.67 7.47 1.32
N THR A 41 -8.92 7.33 0.87
CA THR A 41 -10.01 6.88 1.74
C THR A 41 -9.89 5.39 2.07
N LYS A 42 -10.47 4.95 3.20
CA LYS A 42 -10.44 3.53 3.62
C LYS A 42 -10.85 2.54 2.52
N TYR A 43 -11.89 2.86 1.76
CA TYR A 43 -12.41 1.99 0.71
C TYR A 43 -11.50 1.91 -0.52
N ARG A 44 -10.68 2.95 -0.77
CA ARG A 44 -9.65 2.93 -1.81
C ARG A 44 -8.43 2.12 -1.40
N ILE A 45 -8.17 1.97 -0.09
CA ILE A 45 -7.05 1.20 0.45
C ILE A 45 -7.34 -0.30 0.41
N SER A 46 -8.50 -0.71 0.91
CA SER A 46 -8.93 -2.11 0.86
C SER A 46 -10.44 -2.22 1.03
N THR A 47 -11.05 -3.18 0.35
CA THR A 47 -12.45 -3.59 0.57
C THR A 47 -12.57 -4.65 1.67
N ASN A 48 -11.47 -5.25 2.11
CA ASN A 48 -11.47 -6.27 3.16
C ASN A 48 -11.48 -5.61 4.55
N LYS A 49 -12.57 -5.84 5.30
CA LYS A 49 -12.75 -5.30 6.65
C LYS A 49 -11.65 -5.74 7.63
N HIS A 50 -11.17 -6.98 7.53
CA HIS A 50 -10.12 -7.48 8.41
C HIS A 50 -8.79 -6.77 8.13
N THR A 51 -8.44 -6.58 6.86
CA THR A 51 -7.24 -5.82 6.46
C THR A 51 -7.33 -4.38 6.95
N LEU A 52 -8.47 -3.71 6.76
CA LEU A 52 -8.67 -2.35 7.27
C LEU A 52 -8.55 -2.26 8.79
N THR A 53 -9.14 -3.23 9.51
CA THR A 53 -9.05 -3.29 10.97
C THR A 53 -7.60 -3.44 11.41
N SER A 54 -6.84 -4.35 10.79
CA SER A 54 -5.43 -4.55 11.11
C SER A 54 -4.57 -3.32 10.81
N LEU A 55 -4.81 -2.62 9.69
CA LEU A 55 -4.10 -1.39 9.35
C LEU A 55 -4.31 -0.29 10.39
N LEU A 56 -5.54 -0.15 10.89
CA LEU A 56 -5.91 0.86 11.88
C LEU A 56 -5.46 0.47 13.30
N SER A 57 -5.74 -0.75 13.75
CA SER A 57 -5.40 -1.23 15.10
C SER A 57 -3.89 -1.25 15.34
N ASN A 58 -3.10 -1.61 14.32
CA ASN A 58 -1.64 -1.60 14.41
C ASN A 58 -1.02 -0.23 14.09
N GLN A 59 -1.84 0.79 13.84
CA GLN A 59 -1.39 2.16 13.51
C GLN A 59 -0.45 2.19 12.29
N PHE A 60 -0.61 1.28 11.33
CA PHE A 60 0.18 1.26 10.10
C PHE A 60 -0.23 2.37 9.14
N ILE A 61 -1.45 2.88 9.28
CA ILE A 61 -1.96 4.05 8.57
C ILE A 61 -2.40 5.12 9.58
N LYS A 62 -2.28 6.38 9.20
CA LYS A 62 -2.68 7.53 10.00
C LYS A 62 -3.64 8.43 9.23
N PRO A 63 -4.66 9.00 9.90
CA PRO A 63 -5.55 9.96 9.25
C PRO A 63 -4.78 11.23 8.90
N VAL A 64 -5.14 11.84 7.77
CA VAL A 64 -4.62 13.14 7.35
C VAL A 64 -5.54 14.23 7.87
N THR A 65 -5.01 15.10 8.73
CA THR A 65 -5.74 16.24 9.30
C THR A 65 -5.64 17.49 8.42
N ASN A 66 -4.56 17.63 7.65
CA ASN A 66 -4.36 18.77 6.76
C ASN A 66 -5.16 18.58 5.47
N LYS A 67 -6.30 19.28 5.38
CA LYS A 67 -7.22 19.22 4.23
C LYS A 67 -6.57 19.71 2.93
N ASN A 68 -5.52 20.52 2.99
CA ASN A 68 -4.81 21.01 1.79
C ASN A 68 -4.07 19.89 1.05
N LEU A 69 -3.84 18.74 1.70
CA LEU A 69 -3.23 17.56 1.09
C LEU A 69 -4.25 16.66 0.39
N ILE A 70 -5.55 16.95 0.53
CA ILE A 70 -6.64 16.22 -0.11
C ILE A 70 -6.92 16.91 -1.44
N LEU A 71 -6.37 16.37 -2.53
CA LEU A 71 -6.47 16.94 -3.89
C LEU A 71 -7.92 17.10 -4.39
N ASN A 72 -8.88 16.38 -3.81
CA ASN A 72 -10.30 16.45 -4.17
C ASN A 72 -11.12 17.00 -2.99
N SER A 73 -11.47 18.28 -3.06
CA SER A 73 -12.32 18.98 -2.07
C SER A 73 -13.75 18.40 -1.96
N GLU A 74 -14.17 17.60 -2.95
CA GLU A 74 -15.49 16.96 -3.01
C GLU A 74 -15.72 15.91 -1.90
N TYR A 75 -14.66 15.42 -1.25
CA TYR A 75 -14.76 14.38 -0.22
C TYR A 75 -14.17 14.83 1.13
N THR A 76 -14.31 16.12 1.46
CA THR A 76 -13.78 16.69 2.73
C THR A 76 -14.39 16.08 3.99
N ASP A 77 -15.58 15.48 3.89
CA ASP A 77 -16.26 14.82 5.00
C ASP A 77 -15.80 13.37 5.22
N VAL A 78 -14.98 12.82 4.32
CA VAL A 78 -14.50 11.44 4.41
C VAL A 78 -13.06 11.42 4.95
N PRO A 79 -12.75 10.59 5.96
CA PRO A 79 -11.39 10.42 6.44
C PRO A 79 -10.46 9.87 5.36
N HIS A 80 -9.35 10.57 5.14
CA HIS A 80 -8.26 10.13 4.27
C HIS A 80 -7.07 9.69 5.12
N TYR A 81 -6.32 8.71 4.63
CA TYR A 81 -5.22 8.07 5.35
C TYR A 81 -3.94 8.08 4.52
N THR A 82 -2.82 8.13 5.23
CA THR A 82 -1.47 7.96 4.69
C THR A 82 -0.74 6.88 5.46
N ILE A 83 0.32 6.32 4.86
CA ILE A 83 1.17 5.35 5.55
C ILE A 83 1.88 6.02 6.74
N SER A 84 1.94 5.31 7.86
CA SER A 84 2.69 5.74 9.04
C SER A 84 4.14 5.21 8.98
N PRO A 85 5.06 5.75 9.80
CA PRO A 85 6.39 5.18 9.94
C PRO A 85 6.38 3.69 10.31
N LYS A 86 5.45 3.26 11.18
CA LYS A 86 5.25 1.84 11.54
C LYS A 86 4.83 1.00 10.33
N GLY A 87 3.98 1.53 9.46
CA GLY A 87 3.59 0.86 8.21
C GLY A 87 4.77 0.67 7.27
N ILE A 88 5.66 1.67 7.15
CA ILE A 88 6.90 1.57 6.35
C ILE A 88 7.83 0.50 6.94
N GLU A 89 7.97 0.46 8.26
CA GLU A 89 8.78 -0.54 8.94
C GLU A 89 8.23 -1.96 8.73
N TYR A 90 6.92 -2.12 8.78
CA TYR A 90 6.26 -3.40 8.50
C TYR A 90 6.59 -3.92 7.09
N ILE A 91 6.54 -3.05 6.07
CA ILE A 91 6.93 -3.39 4.69
C ILE A 91 8.37 -3.94 4.68
N LYS A 92 9.31 -3.23 5.31
CA LYS A 92 10.73 -3.63 5.35
C LYS A 92 10.89 -5.01 6.01
N ARG A 93 10.26 -5.21 7.18
CA ARG A 93 10.33 -6.50 7.91
C ARG A 93 9.74 -7.64 7.09
N TYR A 94 8.60 -7.41 6.43
CA TYR A 94 7.97 -8.40 5.58
C TYR A 94 8.87 -8.77 4.38
N GLU A 95 9.51 -7.79 3.73
CA GLU A 95 10.45 -8.02 2.63
C GLU A 95 11.70 -8.78 3.09
N SER A 96 12.29 -8.41 4.22
CA SER A 96 13.42 -9.13 4.81
C SER A 96 13.08 -10.57 5.17
N LEU A 97 11.90 -10.81 5.76
CA LEU A 97 11.42 -12.17 6.05
C LEU A 97 11.24 -12.98 4.77
N LYS A 98 10.64 -12.37 3.74
CA LYS A 98 10.43 -13.04 2.46
C LYS A 98 11.75 -13.48 1.83
N GLN A 99 12.78 -12.63 1.89
CA GLN A 99 14.12 -12.95 1.39
C GLN A 99 14.70 -14.21 2.05
N LEU A 100 14.58 -14.34 3.37
CA LEU A 100 15.07 -15.51 4.14
C LEU A 100 14.44 -16.85 3.72
N PHE A 101 13.24 -16.84 3.12
CA PHE A 101 12.55 -18.05 2.67
C PHE A 101 12.73 -18.32 1.17
N THR A 102 13.49 -17.47 0.46
CA THR A 102 13.77 -17.61 -0.98
C THR A 102 15.21 -18.01 -1.30
N ASP A 103 16.07 -18.10 -0.27
CA ASP A 103 17.39 -18.74 -0.32
C ASP A 103 17.26 -20.26 -0.08
#